data_AF-A0A7V5TNF3-F1
#
_entry.id   AF-A0A7V5TNF3-F1
#
_cell.length_a   1.000
_cell.length_b   1.000
_cell.length_c   1.000
_cell.angle_alpha   90.00
_cell.angle_beta   90.00
_cell.angle_gamma   90.00
#
_symmetry.space_group_name_H-M   'P 1'
#
loop_
_entity.id
_entity.type
_entity.pdbx_description
1 polymer ?
#
loop_
_entity_poly.entity_id
_entity_poly.type
_entity_poly.pdbx_seq_one_letter_code
_entity_poly.pdbx_strand_id
1 'polypeptide(L)'
;GLLLGTDGGFVGEDSLPPAQPGGPAVFPTVRNWAPDATVNHGLLADVLNIPAIQEAHIANIIRLCTEKGFAGVALDYRGVKPEEREAYADFVAKLAAALHAQDLRLTVAVEPPVPTDGGWDEGGYDLARIGAIADAVELPLPADPAAYAEGGAVQHLLDWVTARVNRYKLRVLLSSLSAEQTGTEVEYISLEEALQPFGKAVALNVNAGERVEPGAEIEFGLFGQVRSVSPLDSIGTYRIEYGAGDENHTVWPGTPDSLAARLRWVERYHLGGAVVADLFSPGNAAGVADVVRNFLAGQTGSSSAQDLTVAWTVTGESGVMGPTTSPLTEPGYTWKAMVPEGSYVVNASIAGFDHGSVPILVGQPEPVVTTTAEVTATTEPTRSTSSVEIPAVVTPTEESGVEVVGDGVVAACLDSAYVADVTVPDNTQFDNGEEFDKTWKMRNPGPCAWPDDTVLAFSSGDQMDAPDSVEVGPLAPSAEVDITVHMKAPADPGLYTGLWQLKTSDG
;
A
#
# COMPACT_ATOMS: atom_id res chain seq x y z
N GLY A 1 3.23 -28.39 8.68
CA GLY A 1 2.08 -29.17 9.19
C GLY A 1 2.00 -30.49 8.46
N LEU A 2 1.00 -31.30 8.78
CA LEU A 2 0.71 -32.58 8.14
C LEU A 2 -0.43 -32.40 7.14
N LEU A 3 -0.38 -33.14 6.04
CA LEU A 3 -1.46 -33.20 5.06
C LEU A 3 -2.19 -34.53 5.17
N LEU A 4 -3.52 -34.50 5.22
CA LEU A 4 -4.36 -35.68 5.21
C LEU A 4 -4.05 -36.54 3.97
N GLY A 5 -3.90 -37.84 4.16
CA GLY A 5 -3.58 -38.81 3.12
C GLY A 5 -4.68 -39.86 2.95
N THR A 6 -4.44 -40.83 2.08
CA THR A 6 -5.34 -41.97 1.87
C THR A 6 -5.30 -42.95 3.04
N ASP A 7 -6.34 -43.79 3.15
CA ASP A 7 -6.42 -44.89 4.12
C ASP A 7 -6.20 -44.47 5.59
N GLY A 8 -6.52 -43.21 5.92
CA GLY A 8 -6.37 -42.63 7.25
C GLY A 8 -4.94 -42.19 7.58
N GLY A 9 -4.03 -42.22 6.61
CA GLY A 9 -2.67 -41.71 6.76
C GLY A 9 -2.57 -40.19 6.70
N PHE A 10 -1.35 -39.70 6.81
CA PHE A 10 -0.99 -38.31 6.52
C PHE A 10 0.44 -38.23 5.96
N VAL A 11 0.72 -37.17 5.21
CA VAL A 11 2.02 -36.87 4.60
C VAL A 11 2.72 -35.77 5.41
N GLY A 12 4.04 -35.90 5.57
CA GLY A 12 4.88 -34.91 6.26
C GLY A 12 5.31 -35.28 7.69
N GLU A 13 5.07 -36.52 8.15
CA GLU A 13 5.46 -36.97 9.50
C GLU A 13 6.98 -36.91 9.72
N ASP A 14 7.77 -37.28 8.71
CA ASP A 14 9.23 -37.33 8.79
C ASP A 14 9.89 -35.97 8.98
N SER A 15 9.22 -34.88 8.60
CA SER A 15 9.75 -33.51 8.73
C SER A 15 9.46 -32.88 10.08
N LEU A 16 8.67 -33.52 10.95
CA LEU A 16 8.35 -32.99 12.28
C LEU A 16 9.39 -33.43 13.33
N PRO A 17 10.16 -32.49 13.90
CA PRO A 17 11.04 -32.81 15.01
C PRO A 17 10.22 -33.21 16.25
N PRO A 18 10.75 -34.11 17.11
CA PRO A 18 10.08 -34.45 18.36
C PRO A 18 9.98 -33.22 19.27
N ALA A 19 9.00 -33.23 20.17
CA ALA A 19 8.86 -32.19 21.19
C ALA A 19 10.08 -32.19 22.12
N GLN A 20 10.54 -31.00 22.49
CA GLN A 20 11.65 -30.85 23.43
C GLN A 20 11.14 -30.91 24.89
N PRO A 21 11.74 -31.73 25.76
CA PRO A 21 11.38 -31.75 27.18
C PRO A 21 11.54 -30.37 27.83
N GLY A 22 10.50 -29.90 28.52
CA GLY A 22 10.48 -28.58 29.17
C GLY A 22 10.27 -27.39 28.23
N GLY A 23 10.10 -27.63 26.92
CA GLY A 23 9.73 -26.62 25.94
C GLY A 23 8.22 -26.34 25.91
N PRO A 24 7.78 -25.40 25.06
CA PRO A 24 6.36 -25.16 24.81
C PRO A 24 5.63 -26.42 24.34
N ALA A 25 4.34 -26.52 24.66
CA ALA A 25 3.51 -27.61 24.17
C ALA A 25 3.39 -27.55 22.64
N VAL A 26 3.77 -28.64 21.97
CA VAL A 26 3.72 -28.74 20.51
C VAL A 26 2.43 -29.43 20.08
N PHE A 27 1.75 -28.83 19.10
CA PHE A 27 0.54 -29.35 18.46
C PHE A 27 0.78 -29.36 16.94
N PRO A 28 1.04 -30.53 16.31
CA PRO A 28 1.03 -30.60 14.86
C PRO A 28 -0.36 -30.26 14.32
N THR A 29 -0.40 -29.39 13.32
CA THR A 29 -1.62 -29.13 12.54
C THR A 29 -1.76 -30.16 11.44
N VAL A 30 -2.90 -30.84 11.36
CA VAL A 30 -3.28 -31.74 10.27
C VAL A 30 -4.31 -31.05 9.38
N ARG A 31 -4.06 -31.01 8.07
CA ARG A 31 -4.84 -30.24 7.10
C ARG A 31 -5.27 -31.11 5.92
N ASN A 32 -6.43 -30.85 5.34
CA ASN A 32 -6.81 -31.39 4.03
C ASN A 32 -6.56 -30.39 2.88
N TRP A 33 -5.75 -29.37 3.14
CA TRP A 33 -5.42 -28.29 2.21
C TRP A 33 -3.96 -27.87 2.40
N ALA A 34 -3.37 -27.29 1.35
CA ALA A 34 -2.07 -26.66 1.37
C ALA A 34 -2.20 -25.22 0.84
N PRO A 35 -1.28 -24.31 1.19
CA PRO A 35 -1.20 -23.00 0.53
C PRO A 35 -1.21 -23.18 -0.99
N ASP A 36 -1.98 -22.34 -1.68
CA ASP A 36 -2.13 -22.31 -3.15
C ASP A 36 -2.68 -23.60 -3.79
N ALA A 37 -3.23 -24.50 -2.97
CA ALA A 37 -3.83 -25.74 -3.42
C ALA A 37 -5.32 -25.80 -3.08
N THR A 38 -6.09 -26.46 -3.93
CA THR A 38 -7.51 -26.69 -3.67
C THR A 38 -7.69 -27.59 -2.45
N VAL A 39 -8.73 -27.28 -1.66
CA VAL A 39 -9.12 -28.10 -0.51
C VAL A 39 -9.48 -29.52 -1.00
N ASN A 40 -8.85 -30.53 -0.42
CA ASN A 40 -9.13 -31.92 -0.75
C ASN A 40 -10.32 -32.43 0.09
N HIS A 41 -11.52 -32.13 -0.39
CA HIS A 41 -12.77 -32.59 0.21
C HIS A 41 -12.91 -34.13 0.19
N GLY A 42 -12.42 -34.79 -0.87
CA GLY A 42 -12.56 -36.24 -1.02
C GLY A 42 -11.91 -37.05 0.11
N LEU A 43 -10.69 -36.68 0.51
CA LEU A 43 -10.01 -37.35 1.63
C LEU A 43 -10.73 -37.13 2.96
N LEU A 44 -11.31 -35.93 3.17
CA LEU A 44 -12.12 -35.67 4.34
C LEU A 44 -13.39 -36.52 4.31
N ALA A 45 -14.10 -36.57 3.19
CA ALA A 45 -15.29 -37.39 3.02
C ALA A 45 -15.01 -38.87 3.31
N ASP A 46 -13.86 -39.42 2.89
CA ASP A 46 -13.46 -40.79 3.21
C ASP A 46 -13.30 -41.00 4.73
N VAL A 47 -12.64 -40.07 5.44
CA VAL A 47 -12.50 -40.12 6.91
C VAL A 47 -13.87 -40.01 7.62
N LEU A 48 -14.80 -39.25 7.07
CA LEU A 48 -16.13 -39.07 7.67
C LEU A 48 -17.06 -40.26 7.41
N ASN A 49 -16.96 -40.90 6.24
CA ASN A 49 -17.95 -41.88 5.78
C ASN A 49 -17.48 -43.34 5.84
N ILE A 50 -16.17 -43.62 5.94
CA ILE A 50 -15.63 -44.97 5.94
C ILE A 50 -15.08 -45.32 7.33
N PRO A 51 -15.76 -46.19 8.13
CA PRO A 51 -15.37 -46.47 9.51
C PRO A 51 -13.93 -46.96 9.67
N ALA A 52 -13.46 -47.83 8.78
CA ALA A 52 -12.09 -48.34 8.83
C ALA A 52 -11.03 -47.25 8.62
N ILE A 53 -11.29 -46.27 7.73
CA ILE A 53 -10.41 -45.13 7.50
C ILE A 53 -10.43 -44.20 8.70
N GLN A 54 -11.60 -43.93 9.27
CA GLN A 54 -11.75 -43.12 10.48
C GLN A 54 -10.96 -43.68 11.67
N GLU A 55 -11.09 -45.00 11.92
CA GLU A 55 -10.38 -45.68 13.00
C GLU A 55 -8.86 -45.66 12.78
N ALA A 56 -8.40 -45.96 11.55
CA ALA A 56 -6.99 -45.88 11.20
C ALA A 56 -6.43 -44.46 11.38
N HIS A 57 -7.21 -43.44 11.00
CA HIS A 57 -6.81 -42.05 11.12
C HIS A 57 -6.64 -41.60 12.57
N ILE A 58 -7.61 -41.93 13.43
CA ILE A 58 -7.54 -41.65 14.87
C ILE A 58 -6.31 -42.35 15.48
N ALA A 59 -6.10 -43.63 15.15
CA ALA A 59 -4.95 -44.39 15.64
C ALA A 59 -3.61 -43.77 15.20
N ASN A 60 -3.50 -43.33 13.96
CA ASN A 60 -2.30 -42.69 13.43
C ASN A 60 -1.99 -41.36 14.14
N ILE A 61 -3.00 -40.53 14.40
CA ILE A 61 -2.82 -39.27 15.15
C ILE A 61 -2.31 -39.54 16.57
N ILE A 62 -2.89 -40.52 17.26
CA ILE A 62 -2.46 -40.90 18.63
C ILE A 62 -1.02 -41.42 18.61
N ARG A 63 -0.70 -42.30 17.67
CA ARG A 63 0.65 -42.84 17.50
C ARG A 63 1.66 -41.72 17.30
N LEU A 64 1.39 -40.81 16.37
CA LEU A 64 2.24 -39.64 16.13
C LEU A 64 2.50 -38.84 17.42
N CYS A 65 1.43 -38.48 18.14
CA CYS A 65 1.55 -37.65 19.34
C CYS A 65 2.36 -38.34 20.44
N THR A 66 2.11 -39.64 20.65
CA THR A 66 2.80 -40.44 21.68
C THR A 66 4.25 -40.73 21.33
N GLU A 67 4.56 -41.07 20.07
CA GLU A 67 5.93 -41.34 19.61
C GLU A 67 6.82 -40.09 19.58
N LYS A 68 6.25 -38.93 19.25
CA LYS A 68 6.97 -37.65 19.15
C LYS A 68 6.88 -36.77 20.40
N GLY A 69 6.10 -37.19 21.40
CA GLY A 69 5.91 -36.44 22.65
C GLY A 69 5.10 -35.14 22.49
N PHE A 70 4.23 -35.06 21.49
CA PHE A 70 3.36 -33.89 21.28
C PHE A 70 2.26 -33.84 22.34
N ALA A 71 1.79 -32.63 22.67
CA ALA A 71 0.78 -32.44 23.71
C ALA A 71 -0.66 -32.63 23.22
N GLY A 72 -0.82 -32.96 21.94
CA GLY A 72 -2.11 -32.98 21.26
C GLY A 72 -1.97 -32.76 19.76
N VAL A 73 -3.09 -32.48 19.10
CA VAL A 73 -3.17 -32.18 17.66
C VAL A 73 -4.09 -30.98 17.41
N ALA A 74 -3.82 -30.24 16.34
CA ALA A 74 -4.75 -29.24 15.80
C ALA A 74 -5.31 -29.75 14.46
N LEU A 75 -6.62 -29.86 14.34
CA LEU A 75 -7.29 -30.16 13.07
C LEU A 75 -7.65 -28.86 12.36
N ASP A 76 -7.25 -28.73 11.10
CA ASP A 76 -7.63 -27.62 10.21
C ASP A 76 -8.13 -28.24 8.90
N TYR A 77 -9.29 -28.88 9.02
CA TYR A 77 -10.01 -29.51 7.92
C TYR A 77 -11.05 -28.54 7.39
N ARG A 78 -10.88 -28.15 6.12
CA ARG A 78 -11.69 -27.15 5.42
C ARG A 78 -12.64 -27.80 4.44
N GLY A 79 -13.65 -27.05 4.00
CA GLY A 79 -14.66 -27.49 3.06
C GLY A 79 -15.66 -28.49 3.64
N VAL A 80 -15.88 -28.49 4.97
CA VAL A 80 -16.91 -29.34 5.61
C VAL A 80 -18.28 -28.88 5.11
N LYS A 81 -18.98 -29.75 4.38
CA LYS A 81 -20.28 -29.38 3.79
C LYS A 81 -21.39 -29.39 4.85
N PRO A 82 -22.47 -28.58 4.67
CA PRO A 82 -23.60 -28.59 5.60
C PRO A 82 -24.20 -29.98 5.84
N GLU A 83 -24.28 -30.83 4.81
CA GLU A 83 -24.76 -32.21 4.91
C GLU A 83 -23.82 -33.15 5.69
N GLU A 84 -22.55 -32.79 5.86
CA GLU A 84 -21.55 -33.55 6.60
C GLU A 84 -21.44 -33.12 8.07
N ARG A 85 -22.21 -32.12 8.48
CA ARG A 85 -22.14 -31.50 9.81
C ARG A 85 -22.19 -32.50 10.96
N GLU A 86 -23.13 -33.44 10.89
CA GLU A 86 -23.29 -34.47 11.92
C GLU A 86 -22.09 -35.43 11.94
N ALA A 87 -21.68 -35.91 10.75
CA ALA A 87 -20.57 -36.84 10.60
C ALA A 87 -19.24 -36.23 11.05
N TYR A 88 -19.00 -34.95 10.75
CA TYR A 88 -17.81 -34.22 11.20
C TYR A 88 -17.79 -34.06 12.72
N ALA A 89 -18.90 -33.66 13.32
CA ALA A 89 -18.99 -33.53 14.77
C ALA A 89 -18.86 -34.89 15.50
N ASP A 90 -19.37 -35.98 14.92
CA ASP A 90 -19.18 -37.35 15.42
C ASP A 90 -17.71 -37.78 15.35
N PHE A 91 -17.03 -37.49 14.24
CA PHE A 91 -15.61 -37.74 14.08
C PHE A 91 -14.78 -36.99 15.13
N VAL A 92 -15.02 -35.68 15.30
CA VAL A 92 -14.36 -34.84 16.32
C VAL A 92 -14.60 -35.41 17.73
N ALA A 93 -15.82 -35.87 18.03
CA ALA A 93 -16.13 -36.52 19.31
C ALA A 93 -15.28 -37.77 19.56
N LYS A 94 -15.18 -38.65 18.57
CA LYS A 94 -14.38 -39.88 18.68
C LYS A 94 -12.89 -39.58 18.83
N LEU A 95 -12.37 -38.64 18.05
CA LEU A 95 -10.96 -38.25 18.13
C LEU A 95 -10.64 -37.63 19.49
N ALA A 96 -11.46 -36.70 19.98
CA ALA A 96 -11.26 -36.07 21.29
C ALA A 96 -11.24 -37.12 22.41
N ALA A 97 -12.23 -38.03 22.44
CA ALA A 97 -12.29 -39.09 23.44
C ALA A 97 -11.03 -39.98 23.41
N ALA A 98 -10.53 -40.31 22.22
CA ALA A 98 -9.35 -41.14 22.06
C ALA A 98 -8.05 -40.42 22.46
N LEU A 99 -7.94 -39.10 22.18
CA LEU A 99 -6.82 -38.27 22.64
C LEU A 99 -6.84 -38.08 24.16
N HIS A 100 -8.00 -37.76 24.74
CA HIS A 100 -8.14 -37.57 26.20
C HIS A 100 -7.82 -38.84 26.98
N ALA A 101 -8.09 -40.03 26.42
CA ALA A 101 -7.69 -41.30 27.01
C ALA A 101 -6.16 -41.51 27.10
N GLN A 102 -5.38 -40.66 26.41
CA GLN A 102 -3.91 -40.64 26.42
C GLN A 102 -3.35 -39.36 27.05
N ASP A 103 -4.18 -38.57 27.77
CA ASP A 103 -3.84 -37.25 28.31
C ASP A 103 -3.39 -36.24 27.23
N LEU A 104 -3.84 -36.42 25.98
CA LEU A 104 -3.57 -35.54 24.84
C LEU A 104 -4.75 -34.59 24.59
N ARG A 105 -4.49 -33.45 23.97
CA ARG A 105 -5.50 -32.40 23.71
C ARG A 105 -5.87 -32.27 22.23
N LEU A 106 -7.11 -31.87 21.97
CA LEU A 106 -7.62 -31.58 20.63
C LEU A 106 -7.92 -30.10 20.46
N THR A 107 -7.33 -29.50 19.43
CA THR A 107 -7.73 -28.18 18.91
C THR A 107 -8.40 -28.35 17.55
N VAL A 108 -9.47 -27.61 17.29
CA VAL A 108 -10.19 -27.63 16.00
C VAL A 108 -10.25 -26.22 15.43
N ALA A 109 -9.60 -26.00 14.30
CA ALA A 109 -9.78 -24.80 13.49
C ALA A 109 -11.01 -24.93 12.61
N VAL A 110 -11.76 -23.84 12.50
CA VAL A 110 -12.97 -23.76 11.68
C VAL A 110 -12.79 -22.71 10.59
N GLU A 111 -13.54 -22.84 9.50
CA GLU A 111 -13.61 -21.76 8.51
C GLU A 111 -14.38 -20.56 9.08
N PRO A 112 -14.12 -19.33 8.58
CA PRO A 112 -14.83 -18.14 9.02
C PRO A 112 -16.35 -18.33 8.82
N PRO A 113 -17.17 -18.14 9.86
CA PRO A 113 -18.62 -18.10 9.69
C PRO A 113 -18.99 -16.99 8.70
N VAL A 114 -19.99 -17.24 7.86
CA VAL A 114 -20.46 -16.27 6.85
C VAL A 114 -21.59 -15.43 7.46
N PRO A 115 -21.53 -14.09 7.43
CA PRO A 115 -22.60 -13.26 7.98
C PRO A 115 -23.90 -13.45 7.19
N THR A 116 -25.02 -13.51 7.91
CA THR A 116 -26.37 -13.63 7.33
C THR A 116 -27.30 -12.56 7.90
N ASP A 117 -28.52 -12.45 7.35
CA ASP A 117 -29.56 -11.58 7.88
C ASP A 117 -29.96 -12.05 9.31
N GLY A 118 -29.38 -11.41 10.32
CA GLY A 118 -29.67 -11.68 11.73
C GLY A 118 -28.77 -12.71 12.41
N GLY A 119 -27.65 -13.12 11.81
CA GLY A 119 -26.71 -14.04 12.44
C GLY A 119 -25.49 -14.39 11.59
N TRP A 120 -25.05 -15.63 11.73
CA TRP A 120 -23.92 -16.20 11.02
C TRP A 120 -24.25 -17.63 10.61
N ASP A 121 -23.83 -18.00 9.42
CA ASP A 121 -23.80 -19.37 8.93
C ASP A 121 -22.44 -19.99 9.27
N GLU A 122 -22.46 -21.05 10.07
CA GLU A 122 -21.29 -21.82 10.47
C GLU A 122 -21.04 -23.03 9.54
N GLY A 123 -21.79 -23.16 8.45
CA GLY A 123 -21.64 -24.21 7.45
C GLY A 123 -21.73 -25.61 8.07
N GLY A 124 -20.78 -26.47 7.71
CA GLY A 124 -20.65 -27.82 8.26
C GLY A 124 -20.12 -27.91 9.69
N TYR A 125 -19.75 -26.80 10.33
CA TYR A 125 -19.15 -26.81 11.66
C TYR A 125 -20.23 -26.62 12.73
N ASP A 126 -20.60 -27.70 13.44
CA ASP A 126 -21.44 -27.57 14.62
C ASP A 126 -20.64 -26.98 15.80
N LEU A 127 -20.53 -25.65 15.85
CA LEU A 127 -19.67 -24.96 16.80
C LEU A 127 -20.05 -25.24 18.26
N ALA A 128 -21.35 -25.36 18.55
CA ALA A 128 -21.80 -25.68 19.90
C ALA A 128 -21.31 -27.08 20.32
N ARG A 129 -21.43 -28.08 19.45
CA ARG A 129 -20.99 -29.44 19.72
C ARG A 129 -19.46 -29.55 19.74
N ILE A 130 -18.78 -28.96 18.76
CA ILE A 130 -17.31 -28.93 18.70
C ILE A 130 -16.75 -28.22 19.94
N GLY A 131 -17.29 -27.06 20.33
CA GLY A 131 -16.86 -26.32 21.51
C GLY A 131 -17.10 -27.04 22.84
N ALA A 132 -18.13 -27.90 22.92
CA ALA A 132 -18.34 -28.77 24.08
C ALA A 132 -17.25 -29.85 24.19
N ILE A 133 -16.77 -30.36 23.06
CA ILE A 133 -15.90 -31.55 22.97
C ILE A 133 -14.40 -31.18 22.95
N ALA A 134 -14.00 -30.26 22.08
CA ALA A 134 -12.60 -29.91 21.87
C ALA A 134 -12.02 -29.14 23.07
N ASP A 135 -10.70 -29.20 23.24
CA ASP A 135 -9.99 -28.40 24.26
C ASP A 135 -9.86 -26.94 23.83
N ALA A 136 -9.77 -26.69 22.53
CA ALA A 136 -9.81 -25.36 21.96
C ALA A 136 -10.47 -25.35 20.56
N VAL A 137 -11.08 -24.22 20.22
CA VAL A 137 -11.61 -23.92 18.89
C VAL A 137 -10.88 -22.70 18.35
N GLU A 138 -10.27 -22.82 17.17
CA GLU A 138 -9.59 -21.72 16.49
C GLU A 138 -10.54 -21.07 15.49
N LEU A 139 -10.85 -19.79 15.71
CA LEU A 139 -11.75 -18.98 14.89
C LEU A 139 -10.93 -17.93 14.14
N PRO A 140 -10.82 -17.99 12.81
CA PRO A 140 -10.18 -16.93 12.03
C PRO A 140 -10.94 -15.62 12.17
N LEU A 141 -10.21 -14.52 12.35
CA LEU A 141 -10.76 -13.17 12.27
C LEU A 141 -10.39 -12.52 10.93
N PRO A 142 -11.23 -11.61 10.41
CA PRO A 142 -10.95 -10.91 9.15
C PRO A 142 -9.64 -10.10 9.21
N ALA A 143 -8.97 -9.98 8.07
CA ALA A 143 -7.76 -9.16 7.95
C ALA A 143 -8.08 -7.66 7.90
N ASP A 144 -9.20 -7.28 7.29
CA ASP A 144 -9.63 -5.89 7.13
C ASP A 144 -9.73 -5.18 8.50
N PRO A 145 -8.91 -4.14 8.74
CA PRO A 145 -8.97 -3.33 9.94
C PRO A 145 -10.33 -2.70 10.25
N ALA A 146 -11.14 -2.39 9.24
CA ALA A 146 -12.46 -1.79 9.45
C ALA A 146 -13.39 -2.74 10.24
N ALA A 147 -13.17 -4.05 10.17
CA ALA A 147 -13.92 -5.05 10.92
C ALA A 147 -13.72 -4.93 12.45
N TYR A 148 -12.64 -4.29 12.90
CA TYR A 148 -12.27 -4.12 14.31
C TYR A 148 -12.70 -2.77 14.90
N ALA A 149 -13.46 -1.96 14.15
CA ALA A 149 -14.11 -0.78 14.70
C ALA A 149 -15.10 -1.17 15.83
N GLU A 150 -15.38 -0.26 16.74
CA GLU A 150 -16.42 -0.47 17.75
C GLU A 150 -17.79 -0.66 17.08
N GLY A 151 -18.50 -1.73 17.45
CA GLY A 151 -19.73 -2.17 16.75
C GLY A 151 -19.48 -2.80 15.36
N GLY A 152 -18.23 -3.08 15.02
CA GLY A 152 -17.84 -3.70 13.75
C GLY A 152 -18.08 -5.21 13.69
N ALA A 153 -17.73 -5.81 12.55
CA ALA A 153 -17.97 -7.22 12.26
C ALA A 153 -17.30 -8.17 13.27
N VAL A 154 -16.09 -7.86 13.75
CA VAL A 154 -15.39 -8.67 14.76
C VAL A 154 -16.15 -8.68 16.08
N GLN A 155 -16.68 -7.53 16.52
CA GLN A 155 -17.47 -7.47 17.74
C GLN A 155 -18.73 -8.34 17.62
N HIS A 156 -19.47 -8.19 16.52
CA HIS A 156 -20.68 -8.99 16.27
C HIS A 156 -20.39 -10.49 16.16
N LEU A 157 -19.27 -10.87 15.54
CA LEU A 157 -18.82 -12.27 15.46
C LEU A 157 -18.51 -12.83 16.85
N LEU A 158 -17.74 -12.08 17.65
CA LEU A 158 -17.34 -12.50 19.00
C LEU A 158 -18.54 -12.60 19.95
N ASP A 159 -19.49 -11.66 19.89
CA ASP A 159 -20.75 -11.72 20.64
C ASP A 159 -21.55 -12.98 20.29
N TRP A 160 -21.62 -13.31 19.00
CA TRP A 160 -22.38 -14.47 18.51
C TRP A 160 -21.71 -15.81 18.84
N VAL A 161 -20.39 -15.93 18.67
CA VAL A 161 -19.66 -17.19 18.85
C VAL A 161 -19.49 -17.53 20.34
N THR A 162 -19.32 -16.54 21.20
CA THR A 162 -19.18 -16.76 22.66
C THR A 162 -20.49 -17.20 23.32
N ALA A 163 -21.63 -17.05 22.64
CA ALA A 163 -22.90 -17.67 23.04
C ALA A 163 -22.97 -19.17 22.71
N ARG A 164 -22.06 -19.69 21.87
CA ARG A 164 -22.04 -21.09 21.40
C ARG A 164 -20.87 -21.89 21.96
N VAL A 165 -19.70 -21.26 21.99
CA VAL A 165 -18.45 -21.86 22.48
C VAL A 165 -18.06 -21.17 23.77
N ASN A 166 -17.66 -21.95 24.78
CA ASN A 166 -17.08 -21.38 25.99
C ASN A 166 -15.88 -20.51 25.63
N ARG A 167 -15.94 -19.21 25.94
CA ARG A 167 -14.87 -18.24 25.61
C ARG A 167 -13.47 -18.68 26.00
N TYR A 168 -13.31 -19.43 27.09
CA TYR A 168 -11.99 -19.93 27.54
C TYR A 168 -11.43 -21.06 26.68
N LYS A 169 -12.25 -21.66 25.80
CA LYS A 169 -11.83 -22.59 24.76
C LYS A 169 -11.65 -21.91 23.41
N LEU A 170 -12.16 -20.69 23.23
CA LEU A 170 -12.06 -19.96 21.97
C LEU A 170 -10.67 -19.34 21.84
N ARG A 171 -10.02 -19.58 20.69
CA ARG A 171 -8.78 -18.91 20.29
C ARG A 171 -9.01 -18.22 18.95
N VAL A 172 -8.66 -16.95 18.84
CA VAL A 172 -8.76 -16.25 17.56
C VAL A 172 -7.52 -16.50 16.72
N LEU A 173 -7.67 -16.78 15.44
CA LEU A 173 -6.55 -16.95 14.49
C LEU A 173 -6.32 -15.63 13.74
N LEU A 174 -5.10 -15.13 13.82
CA LEU A 174 -4.64 -13.85 13.25
C LEU A 174 -3.30 -14.08 12.55
N SER A 175 -3.06 -13.50 11.37
CA SER A 175 -1.71 -13.42 10.82
C SER A 175 -0.97 -12.18 11.33
N SER A 176 0.34 -12.32 11.55
CA SER A 176 1.23 -11.19 11.85
C SER A 176 1.76 -10.45 10.62
N LEU A 177 1.59 -11.04 9.43
CA LEU A 177 2.00 -10.44 8.16
C LEU A 177 1.09 -9.28 7.74
N SER A 178 1.50 -8.59 6.67
CA SER A 178 0.63 -7.67 5.95
C SER A 178 -0.47 -8.43 5.23
N ALA A 179 -1.58 -7.77 4.96
CA ALA A 179 -2.67 -8.35 4.19
C ALA A 179 -2.91 -7.52 2.92
N GLU A 180 -3.03 -8.20 1.80
CA GLU A 180 -3.44 -7.64 0.51
C GLU A 180 -4.80 -8.21 0.14
N GLN A 181 -5.70 -7.35 -0.34
CA GLN A 181 -7.01 -7.74 -0.83
C GLN A 181 -7.17 -7.37 -2.30
N THR A 182 -7.60 -8.36 -3.07
CA THR A 182 -8.00 -8.24 -4.48
C THR A 182 -9.41 -8.79 -4.65
N GLY A 183 -10.37 -7.92 -4.98
CA GLY A 183 -11.78 -8.29 -4.96
C GLY A 183 -12.24 -8.71 -3.55
N THR A 184 -12.54 -10.01 -3.38
CA THR A 184 -12.92 -10.62 -2.10
C THR A 184 -11.83 -11.51 -1.50
N GLU A 185 -10.75 -11.75 -2.24
CA GLU A 185 -9.67 -12.63 -1.82
C GLU A 185 -8.66 -11.83 -1.00
N VAL A 186 -8.16 -12.43 0.07
CA VAL A 186 -7.14 -11.84 0.94
C VAL A 186 -5.93 -12.75 0.98
N GLU A 187 -4.79 -12.20 0.63
CA GLU A 187 -3.48 -12.85 0.71
C GLU A 187 -2.65 -12.21 1.82
N TYR A 188 -1.84 -13.03 2.50
CA TYR A 188 -0.90 -12.53 3.51
C TYR A 188 0.51 -12.45 2.93
N ILE A 189 1.02 -11.22 2.82
CA ILE A 189 2.27 -10.88 2.16
C ILE A 189 3.27 -10.29 3.15
N SER A 190 4.55 -10.28 2.78
CA SER A 190 5.58 -9.60 3.57
C SER A 190 5.33 -8.09 3.66
N LEU A 191 5.91 -7.45 4.68
CA LEU A 191 5.91 -5.99 4.77
C LEU A 191 6.63 -5.34 3.58
N GLU A 192 7.68 -5.98 3.06
CA GLU A 192 8.41 -5.48 1.89
C GLU A 192 7.51 -5.47 0.64
N GLU A 193 6.80 -6.58 0.38
CA GLU A 193 5.83 -6.68 -0.73
C GLU A 193 4.72 -5.64 -0.58
N ALA A 194 4.18 -5.48 0.64
CA ALA A 194 3.14 -4.49 0.94
C ALA A 194 3.56 -3.03 0.67
N LEU A 195 4.87 -2.75 0.64
CA LEU A 195 5.42 -1.42 0.40
C LEU A 195 5.93 -1.23 -1.04
N GLN A 196 6.16 -2.30 -1.81
CA GLN A 196 6.61 -2.22 -3.21
C GLN A 196 5.78 -1.25 -4.07
N PRO A 197 4.44 -1.12 -3.91
CA PRO A 197 3.66 -0.21 -4.73
C PRO A 197 4.08 1.26 -4.67
N PHE A 198 4.78 1.71 -3.61
CA PHE A 198 5.33 3.06 -3.54
C PHE A 198 6.38 3.33 -4.62
N GLY A 199 6.97 2.29 -5.22
CA GLY A 199 7.89 2.41 -6.33
C GLY A 199 9.24 2.99 -5.92
N LYS A 200 9.81 3.87 -6.76
CA LYS A 200 11.19 4.35 -6.60
C LYS A 200 11.28 5.86 -6.41
N ALA A 201 12.34 6.30 -5.73
CA ALA A 201 12.67 7.70 -5.55
C ALA A 201 12.95 8.37 -6.90
N VAL A 202 12.36 9.55 -7.09
CA VAL A 202 12.56 10.41 -8.26
C VAL A 202 12.78 11.85 -7.80
N ALA A 203 13.53 12.62 -8.59
CA ALA A 203 13.52 14.07 -8.47
C ALA A 203 12.36 14.63 -9.31
N LEU A 204 11.63 15.60 -8.75
CA LEU A 204 10.40 16.14 -9.33
C LEU A 204 10.65 17.39 -10.18
N ASN A 205 11.69 18.16 -9.83
CA ASN A 205 11.97 19.47 -10.43
C ASN A 205 13.34 19.54 -11.13
N VAL A 206 14.08 18.43 -11.23
CA VAL A 206 15.36 18.35 -11.96
C VAL A 206 15.48 17.04 -12.71
N ASN A 207 16.14 17.05 -13.86
CA ASN A 207 16.37 15.83 -14.62
C ASN A 207 17.53 15.01 -14.04
N ALA A 208 17.44 13.68 -14.13
CA ALA A 208 18.51 12.80 -13.71
C ALA A 208 19.79 13.07 -14.52
N GLY A 209 20.90 13.38 -13.82
CA GLY A 209 22.19 13.69 -14.44
C GLY A 209 22.38 15.15 -14.85
N GLU A 210 21.37 16.00 -14.70
CA GLU A 210 21.51 17.45 -14.85
C GLU A 210 22.33 18.03 -13.70
N ARG A 211 23.19 19.01 -14.02
CA ARG A 211 24.00 19.68 -13.01
C ARG A 211 23.20 20.82 -12.40
N VAL A 212 23.06 20.80 -11.07
CA VAL A 212 22.32 21.82 -10.31
C VAL A 212 23.28 22.81 -9.67
N GLU A 213 22.86 24.07 -9.61
CA GLU A 213 23.67 25.12 -8.97
C GLU A 213 23.73 24.94 -7.44
N PRO A 214 24.85 25.30 -6.79
CA PRO A 214 24.92 25.35 -5.34
C PRO A 214 23.82 26.25 -4.74
N GLY A 215 23.10 25.73 -3.76
CA GLY A 215 21.97 26.41 -3.11
C GLY A 215 20.61 26.14 -3.75
N ALA A 216 20.55 25.44 -4.89
CA ALA A 216 19.28 25.01 -5.50
C ALA A 216 18.48 24.11 -4.55
N GLU A 217 17.15 24.22 -4.62
CA GLU A 217 16.22 23.37 -3.86
C GLU A 217 15.64 22.32 -4.81
N ILE A 218 15.86 21.06 -4.44
CA ILE A 218 15.50 19.90 -5.24
C ILE A 218 14.42 19.14 -4.50
N GLU A 219 13.31 18.88 -5.17
CA GLU A 219 12.18 18.17 -4.63
C GLU A 219 12.24 16.70 -5.06
N PHE A 220 12.03 15.81 -4.10
CA PHE A 220 12.02 14.37 -4.28
C PHE A 220 10.66 13.81 -3.87
N GLY A 221 10.27 12.74 -4.53
CA GLY A 221 9.08 11.96 -4.19
C GLY A 221 9.28 10.49 -4.55
N LEU A 222 8.27 9.68 -4.26
CA LEU A 222 8.22 8.29 -4.67
C LEU A 222 7.27 8.16 -5.86
N PHE A 223 7.72 7.48 -6.92
CA PHE A 223 6.93 7.23 -8.11
C PHE A 223 6.66 5.73 -8.26
N GLY A 224 5.40 5.35 -8.14
CA GLY A 224 4.93 3.97 -8.14
C GLY A 224 3.45 3.86 -8.53
N GLN A 225 2.80 2.80 -8.05
CA GLN A 225 1.40 2.47 -8.36
C GLN A 225 0.40 2.96 -7.32
N VAL A 226 0.88 3.44 -6.16
CA VAL A 226 0.01 3.95 -5.08
C VAL A 226 -0.86 5.10 -5.58
N ARG A 227 -2.16 4.99 -5.32
CA ARG A 227 -3.18 6.00 -5.62
C ARG A 227 -3.67 6.71 -4.36
N SER A 228 -3.76 5.98 -3.25
CA SER A 228 -4.21 6.55 -1.98
C SER A 228 -3.49 5.89 -0.80
N VAL A 229 -3.25 6.69 0.24
CA VAL A 229 -2.75 6.22 1.53
C VAL A 229 -3.59 6.87 2.62
N SER A 230 -4.28 6.05 3.41
CA SER A 230 -5.13 6.51 4.50
C SER A 230 -4.65 5.94 5.83
N PRO A 231 -4.25 6.76 6.82
CA PRO A 231 -3.91 6.26 8.14
C PRO A 231 -5.15 5.69 8.87
N LEU A 232 -4.96 4.61 9.61
CA LEU A 232 -5.98 3.92 10.41
C LEU A 232 -5.52 3.88 11.87
N ASP A 233 -5.52 5.05 12.52
CA ASP A 233 -4.91 5.25 13.86
C ASP A 233 -5.49 4.33 14.94
N SER A 234 -6.78 3.99 14.88
CA SER A 234 -7.44 3.13 15.87
C SER A 234 -6.88 1.70 15.92
N ILE A 235 -6.29 1.25 14.81
CA ILE A 235 -5.65 -0.05 14.70
C ILE A 235 -4.13 0.07 14.45
N GLY A 236 -3.59 1.28 14.30
CA GLY A 236 -2.14 1.49 14.12
C GLY A 236 -1.59 0.92 12.81
N THR A 237 -2.30 1.09 11.70
CA THR A 237 -1.80 0.74 10.36
C THR A 237 -2.30 1.75 9.31
N TYR A 238 -2.08 1.47 8.03
CA TYR A 238 -2.54 2.25 6.89
C TYR A 238 -3.41 1.39 5.98
N ARG A 239 -4.30 2.03 5.23
CA ARG A 239 -4.91 1.49 4.01
C ARG A 239 -4.17 2.10 2.82
N ILE A 240 -3.49 1.26 2.06
CA ILE A 240 -2.78 1.65 0.84
C ILE A 240 -3.57 1.10 -0.35
N GLU A 241 -3.97 1.97 -1.27
CA GLU A 241 -4.66 1.57 -2.49
C GLU A 241 -3.76 1.80 -3.69
N TYR A 242 -3.66 0.81 -4.56
CA TYR A 242 -2.88 0.90 -5.79
C TYR A 242 -3.53 0.12 -6.93
N GLY A 243 -3.15 0.43 -8.16
CA GLY A 243 -3.60 -0.30 -9.34
C GLY A 243 -2.49 -1.18 -9.92
N ALA A 244 -2.82 -2.42 -10.30
CA ALA A 244 -1.95 -3.31 -11.05
C ALA A 244 -2.71 -3.88 -12.26
N GLY A 245 -2.39 -3.39 -13.46
CA GLY A 245 -3.21 -3.68 -14.64
C GLY A 245 -4.64 -3.16 -14.47
N ASP A 246 -5.62 -4.04 -14.67
CA ASP A 246 -7.05 -3.73 -14.51
C ASP A 246 -7.57 -3.97 -13.08
N GLU A 247 -6.72 -4.47 -12.18
CA GLU A 247 -7.11 -4.83 -10.81
C GLU A 247 -6.77 -3.71 -9.81
N ASN A 248 -7.69 -3.51 -8.86
CA ASN A 248 -7.51 -2.60 -7.73
C ASN A 248 -7.16 -3.43 -6.49
N HIS A 249 -6.03 -3.09 -5.88
CA HIS A 249 -5.52 -3.76 -4.68
C HIS A 249 -5.66 -2.83 -3.48
N THR A 250 -5.99 -3.42 -2.33
CA THR A 250 -5.93 -2.74 -1.03
C THR A 250 -4.97 -3.49 -0.12
N VAL A 251 -4.00 -2.77 0.44
CA VAL A 251 -3.01 -3.34 1.34
C VAL A 251 -3.12 -2.71 2.73
N TRP A 252 -3.04 -3.56 3.74
CA TRP A 252 -2.88 -3.19 5.15
C TRP A 252 -1.55 -3.72 5.68
N PRO A 253 -0.56 -2.84 5.90
CA PRO A 253 0.72 -3.24 6.46
C PRO A 253 0.57 -3.95 7.82
N GLY A 254 1.28 -5.07 7.98
CA GLY A 254 1.36 -5.81 9.22
C GLY A 254 2.32 -5.12 10.18
N THR A 255 1.81 -4.27 11.07
CA THR A 255 2.61 -3.53 12.05
C THR A 255 2.50 -4.17 13.46
N PRO A 256 3.46 -3.89 14.37
CA PRO A 256 3.33 -4.26 15.77
C PRO A 256 2.04 -3.72 16.41
N ASP A 257 1.67 -2.49 16.07
CA ASP A 257 0.47 -1.83 16.60
C ASP A 257 -0.81 -2.50 16.12
N SER A 258 -0.87 -2.90 14.84
CA SER A 258 -2.03 -3.59 14.29
C SER A 258 -2.22 -4.98 14.85
N LEU A 259 -1.13 -5.72 15.11
CA LEU A 259 -1.22 -6.98 15.84
C LEU A 259 -1.67 -6.74 17.29
N ALA A 260 -1.10 -5.75 17.98
CA ALA A 260 -1.46 -5.44 19.36
C ALA A 260 -2.94 -5.04 19.49
N ALA A 261 -3.44 -4.19 18.59
CA ALA A 261 -4.84 -3.77 18.55
C ALA A 261 -5.79 -4.95 18.32
N ARG A 262 -5.45 -5.88 17.41
CA ARG A 262 -6.24 -7.11 17.19
C ARG A 262 -6.19 -8.04 18.41
N LEU A 263 -5.05 -8.17 19.08
CA LEU A 263 -4.92 -8.98 20.30
C LEU A 263 -5.69 -8.42 21.50
N ARG A 264 -5.93 -7.11 21.59
CA ARG A 264 -6.77 -6.53 22.66
C ARG A 264 -8.21 -7.06 22.65
N TRP A 265 -8.71 -7.56 21.52
CA TRP A 265 -10.02 -8.23 21.47
C TRP A 265 -10.06 -9.53 22.26
N VAL A 266 -8.93 -10.24 22.35
CA VAL A 266 -8.77 -11.44 23.18
C VAL A 266 -8.98 -11.10 24.65
N GLU A 267 -8.38 -10.01 25.12
CA GLU A 267 -8.51 -9.53 26.50
C GLU A 267 -9.91 -8.99 26.78
N ARG A 268 -10.45 -8.18 25.85
CA ARG A 268 -11.79 -7.57 25.97
C ARG A 268 -12.88 -8.62 26.17
N TYR A 269 -12.78 -9.76 25.49
CA TYR A 269 -13.76 -10.85 25.60
C TYR A 269 -13.37 -11.94 26.62
N HIS A 270 -12.19 -11.85 27.22
CA HIS A 270 -11.61 -12.89 28.07
C HIS A 270 -11.58 -14.27 27.37
N LEU A 271 -11.05 -14.28 26.15
CA LEU A 271 -10.93 -15.50 25.34
C LEU A 271 -9.82 -16.41 25.87
N GLY A 272 -9.85 -17.68 25.46
CA GLY A 272 -8.85 -18.69 25.79
C GLY A 272 -7.46 -18.43 25.20
N GLY A 273 -7.33 -17.49 24.26
CA GLY A 273 -6.07 -17.02 23.72
C GLY A 273 -6.18 -16.58 22.26
N ALA A 274 -5.03 -16.51 21.60
CA ALA A 274 -4.92 -16.29 20.17
C ALA A 274 -3.89 -17.24 19.56
N VAL A 275 -4.07 -17.52 18.27
CA VAL A 275 -3.09 -18.16 17.40
C VAL A 275 -2.58 -17.08 16.47
N VAL A 276 -1.29 -16.77 16.57
CA VAL A 276 -0.62 -15.83 15.68
C VAL A 276 0.11 -16.63 14.61
N ALA A 277 -0.51 -16.73 13.44
CA ALA A 277 0.11 -17.29 12.26
C ALA A 277 1.29 -16.41 11.81
N ASP A 278 2.26 -17.04 11.15
CA ASP A 278 3.38 -16.38 10.49
C ASP A 278 4.34 -15.60 11.40
N LEU A 279 4.25 -15.78 12.72
CA LEU A 279 5.05 -15.05 13.73
C LEU A 279 6.57 -15.06 13.49
N PHE A 280 7.09 -16.14 12.90
CA PHE A 280 8.52 -16.30 12.59
C PHE A 280 8.87 -16.04 11.13
N SER A 281 7.92 -15.58 10.32
CA SER A 281 8.19 -15.20 8.94
C SER A 281 9.20 -14.05 8.91
N PRO A 282 10.21 -14.11 8.03
CA PRO A 282 11.13 -13.00 7.83
C PRO A 282 10.43 -11.77 7.23
N GLY A 283 9.23 -11.93 6.67
CA GLY A 283 8.43 -10.84 6.10
C GLY A 283 7.69 -9.98 7.13
N ASN A 284 7.81 -10.25 8.43
CA ASN A 284 7.17 -9.44 9.47
C ASN A 284 7.86 -8.08 9.67
N ALA A 285 7.09 -7.09 10.12
CA ALA A 285 7.66 -5.87 10.68
C ALA A 285 8.54 -6.16 11.91
N ALA A 286 9.56 -5.32 12.11
CA ALA A 286 10.35 -5.34 13.33
C ALA A 286 9.45 -5.14 14.57
N GLY A 287 9.69 -5.90 15.63
CA GLY A 287 8.95 -5.79 16.90
C GLY A 287 7.67 -6.62 17.01
N VAL A 288 7.23 -7.31 15.95
CA VAL A 288 6.04 -8.20 16.00
C VAL A 288 6.14 -9.29 17.08
N ALA A 289 7.31 -9.92 17.24
CA ALA A 289 7.52 -10.94 18.28
C ALA A 289 7.40 -10.36 19.70
N ASP A 290 7.74 -9.08 19.87
CA ASP A 290 7.72 -8.39 21.16
C ASP A 290 6.28 -8.12 21.59
N VAL A 291 5.39 -7.85 20.64
CA VAL A 291 3.95 -7.71 20.89
C VAL A 291 3.39 -8.99 21.52
N VAL A 292 3.73 -10.16 20.97
CA VAL A 292 3.27 -11.44 21.54
C VAL A 292 3.85 -11.67 22.93
N ARG A 293 5.13 -11.34 23.16
CA ARG A 293 5.75 -11.43 24.51
C ARG A 293 5.06 -10.51 25.51
N ASN A 294 4.75 -9.27 25.12
CA ASN A 294 4.07 -8.29 25.96
C ASN A 294 2.62 -8.72 26.24
N PHE A 295 1.93 -9.28 25.25
CA PHE A 295 0.60 -9.87 25.42
C PHE A 295 0.62 -10.98 26.48
N LEU A 296 1.56 -11.92 26.39
CA LEU A 296 1.72 -12.98 27.39
C LEU A 296 2.07 -12.47 28.80
N ALA A 297 2.72 -11.30 28.89
CA ALA A 297 3.04 -10.64 30.16
C ALA A 297 1.89 -9.78 30.71
N GLY A 298 0.75 -9.66 30.00
CA GLY A 298 -0.36 -8.79 30.37
C GLY A 298 -0.04 -7.28 30.22
N GLN A 299 0.81 -6.93 29.26
CA GLN A 299 1.33 -5.58 29.01
C GLN A 299 0.88 -4.99 27.66
N THR A 300 -0.36 -5.25 27.24
CA THR A 300 -0.94 -4.91 25.92
C THR A 300 -1.13 -3.41 25.60
N GLY A 301 -0.64 -2.52 26.47
CA GLY A 301 -0.70 -1.07 26.31
C GLY A 301 0.61 -0.39 25.90
N SER A 302 1.73 -1.11 25.79
CA SER A 302 3.04 -0.51 25.51
C SER A 302 3.57 -0.96 24.15
N SER A 303 3.02 -0.42 23.07
CA SER A 303 3.75 -0.33 21.81
C SER A 303 4.14 1.13 21.61
N SER A 304 5.43 1.36 21.34
CA SER A 304 5.87 2.64 20.82
C SER A 304 5.34 2.71 19.39
N ALA A 305 4.29 3.49 19.17
CA ALA A 305 3.80 3.77 17.84
C ALA A 305 4.98 4.23 16.98
N GLN A 306 5.40 3.39 16.04
CA GLN A 306 6.31 3.80 14.99
C GLN A 306 5.44 3.94 13.76
N ASP A 307 5.05 5.18 13.48
CA ASP A 307 4.45 5.52 12.21
C ASP A 307 5.40 5.05 11.12
N LEU A 308 4.85 4.41 10.10
CA LEU A 308 5.63 4.14 8.91
C LEU A 308 5.96 5.53 8.32
N THR A 309 7.23 5.73 7.97
CA THR A 309 7.71 6.97 7.34
C THR A 309 8.63 6.64 6.19
N VAL A 310 8.70 7.55 5.22
CA VAL A 310 9.76 7.55 4.21
C VAL A 310 10.99 8.21 4.81
N ALA A 311 12.07 7.45 4.94
CA ALA A 311 13.37 7.93 5.40
C ALA A 311 14.22 8.33 4.18
N TRP A 312 14.57 9.61 4.11
CA TRP A 312 15.41 10.23 3.10
C TRP A 312 16.82 10.43 3.64
N THR A 313 17.82 9.94 2.92
CA THR A 313 19.24 10.10 3.26
C THR A 313 20.00 10.66 2.08
N VAL A 314 20.87 11.64 2.33
CA VAL A 314 21.71 12.25 1.29
C VAL A 314 23.16 11.88 1.57
N THR A 315 23.79 11.18 0.64
CA THR A 315 25.20 10.80 0.74
C THR A 315 26.02 11.64 -0.22
N GLY A 316 26.96 12.44 0.29
CA GLY A 316 27.94 13.17 -0.52
C GLY A 316 29.38 12.77 -0.17
N GLU A 317 30.36 13.38 -0.83
CA GLU A 317 31.79 13.12 -0.56
C GLU A 317 32.21 13.44 0.89
N SER A 318 31.54 14.40 1.52
CA SER A 318 31.76 14.78 2.92
C SER A 318 31.11 13.85 3.95
N GLY A 319 30.32 12.86 3.51
CA GLY A 319 29.63 11.91 4.38
C GLY A 319 28.11 11.84 4.14
N VAL A 320 27.43 11.13 5.05
CA VAL A 320 25.97 10.93 5.01
C VAL A 320 25.27 11.99 5.84
N MET A 321 24.23 12.59 5.27
CA MET A 321 23.29 13.52 5.91
C MET A 321 21.92 12.85 6.02
N GLY A 322 21.33 12.83 7.21
CA GLY A 322 20.04 12.19 7.48
C GLY A 322 20.13 11.00 8.46
N PRO A 323 19.04 10.23 8.64
CA PRO A 323 17.78 10.31 7.88
C PRO A 323 16.90 11.50 8.29
N THR A 324 16.29 12.13 7.29
CA THR A 324 15.11 13.01 7.46
C THR A 324 13.87 12.20 7.07
N THR A 325 12.76 12.38 7.76
CA THR A 325 11.55 11.57 7.55
C THR A 325 10.39 12.38 7.00
N SER A 326 9.65 11.79 6.07
CA SER A 326 8.37 12.28 5.55
C SER A 326 7.27 11.25 5.82
N PRO A 327 6.01 11.66 6.04
CA PRO A 327 4.91 10.73 6.26
C PRO A 327 4.59 9.93 4.98
N LEU A 328 4.06 8.70 5.12
CA LEU A 328 3.64 7.91 3.94
C LEU A 328 2.52 8.59 3.12
N THR A 329 1.69 9.42 3.76
CA THR A 329 0.60 10.15 3.11
C THR A 329 1.09 11.28 2.22
N GLU A 330 2.26 11.83 2.51
CA GLU A 330 2.91 12.92 1.77
C GLU A 330 4.41 12.60 1.69
N PRO A 331 4.83 11.66 0.81
CA PRO A 331 6.18 11.11 0.81
C PRO A 331 7.25 12.09 0.26
N GLY A 332 6.93 13.37 0.10
CA GLY A 332 7.81 14.38 -0.49
C GLY A 332 8.97 14.78 0.42
N TYR A 333 10.10 15.16 -0.18
CA TYR A 333 11.27 15.67 0.52
C TYR A 333 11.98 16.75 -0.31
N THR A 334 12.22 17.91 0.30
CA THR A 334 12.98 18.99 -0.33
C THR A 334 14.39 19.02 0.24
N TRP A 335 15.40 18.83 -0.62
CA TRP A 335 16.79 18.97 -0.26
C TRP A 335 17.39 20.22 -0.89
N LYS A 336 18.08 21.01 -0.07
CA LYS A 336 18.87 22.14 -0.55
C LYS A 336 20.29 21.68 -0.86
N ALA A 337 20.74 21.84 -2.10
CA ALA A 337 22.07 21.49 -2.56
C ALA A 337 23.13 22.32 -1.82
N MET A 338 23.67 21.77 -0.72
CA MET A 338 24.65 22.45 0.11
C MET A 338 26.04 22.44 -0.55
N VAL A 339 26.84 23.47 -0.29
CA VAL A 339 28.27 23.47 -0.63
C VAL A 339 29.02 22.42 0.21
N PRO A 340 30.07 21.78 -0.35
CA PRO A 340 30.74 22.07 -1.61
C PRO A 340 30.10 21.42 -2.86
N GLU A 341 30.50 21.89 -4.05
CA GLU A 341 30.23 21.23 -5.33
C GLU A 341 30.71 19.77 -5.29
N GLY A 342 29.96 18.87 -5.90
CA GLY A 342 30.26 17.44 -5.85
C GLY A 342 29.09 16.55 -6.25
N SER A 343 29.33 15.24 -6.20
CA SER A 343 28.29 14.24 -6.44
C SER A 343 27.60 13.86 -5.13
N TYR A 344 26.28 13.84 -5.18
CA TYR A 344 25.41 13.44 -4.08
C TYR A 344 24.46 12.34 -4.54
N VAL A 345 24.05 11.48 -3.61
CA VAL A 345 23.05 10.43 -3.84
C VAL A 345 21.97 10.57 -2.78
N VAL A 346 20.75 10.83 -3.22
CA VAL A 346 19.56 10.91 -2.35
C VAL A 346 18.84 9.57 -2.38
N ASN A 347 18.80 8.86 -1.26
CA ASN A 347 18.18 7.55 -1.12
C ASN A 347 16.88 7.63 -0.31
N ALA A 348 15.84 6.95 -0.78
CA ALA A 348 14.60 6.77 -0.04
C ALA A 348 14.50 5.35 0.51
N SER A 349 13.97 5.20 1.72
CA SER A 349 13.65 3.90 2.30
C SER A 349 12.37 3.95 3.10
N ILE A 350 11.62 2.86 3.17
CA ILE A 350 10.41 2.73 3.98
C ILE A 350 10.57 1.49 4.86
N ALA A 351 10.42 1.64 6.18
CA ALA A 351 10.66 0.57 7.15
C ALA A 351 12.05 -0.12 7.00
N GLY A 352 13.03 0.58 6.43
CA GLY A 352 14.37 0.06 6.14
C GLY A 352 14.51 -0.65 4.79
N PHE A 353 13.43 -0.83 4.02
CA PHE A 353 13.46 -1.35 2.66
C PHE A 353 13.84 -0.25 1.67
N ASP A 354 14.68 -0.58 0.69
CA ASP A 354 15.20 0.39 -0.27
C ASP A 354 14.17 0.73 -1.37
N HIS A 355 13.84 2.01 -1.46
CA HIS A 355 13.01 2.58 -2.51
C HIS A 355 13.86 3.35 -3.54
N GLY A 356 15.14 3.01 -3.66
CA GLY A 356 16.00 3.53 -4.70
C GLY A 356 16.64 4.87 -4.38
N SER A 357 17.47 5.31 -5.32
CA SER A 357 18.38 6.42 -5.14
C SER A 357 18.43 7.31 -6.38
N VAL A 358 18.50 8.63 -6.17
CA VAL A 358 18.66 9.62 -7.22
C VAL A 358 20.05 10.26 -7.12
N PRO A 359 20.91 10.11 -8.14
CA PRO A 359 22.19 10.82 -8.18
C PRO A 359 21.97 12.28 -8.59
N ILE A 360 22.61 13.20 -7.86
CA ILE A 360 22.62 14.64 -8.12
C ILE A 360 24.06 15.12 -8.27
N LEU A 361 24.30 15.95 -9.29
CA LEU A 361 25.58 16.62 -9.48
C LEU A 361 25.43 18.10 -9.15
N VAL A 362 26.07 18.56 -8.07
CA VAL A 362 26.06 19.98 -7.69
C VAL A 362 27.31 20.64 -8.24
N GLY A 363 27.15 21.69 -9.05
CA GLY A 363 28.28 22.48 -9.57
C GLY A 363 27.83 23.53 -10.58
N GLN A 364 28.76 24.39 -11.01
CA GLN A 364 28.46 25.38 -12.04
C GLN A 364 28.06 24.73 -13.39
N PRO A 365 27.07 25.30 -14.12
CA PRO A 365 26.65 24.80 -15.42
C PRO A 365 27.85 24.72 -16.38
N GLU A 366 27.88 23.68 -17.23
CA GLU A 366 28.94 23.60 -18.24
C GLU A 366 28.85 24.82 -19.18
N PRO A 367 29.99 25.44 -19.53
CA PRO A 367 29.97 26.58 -20.44
C PRO A 367 29.40 26.11 -21.77
N VAL A 368 28.28 26.70 -22.18
CA VAL A 368 27.69 26.48 -23.51
C VAL A 368 28.75 26.86 -24.54
N VAL A 369 29.29 25.86 -25.24
CA VAL A 369 30.21 26.10 -26.35
C VAL A 369 29.38 26.61 -27.53
N THR A 370 29.11 27.91 -27.56
CA THR A 370 28.51 28.55 -28.73
C THR A 370 29.52 28.47 -29.87
N THR A 371 29.31 27.52 -30.79
CA THR A 371 30.06 27.49 -32.04
C THR A 371 29.54 28.65 -32.89
N THR A 372 30.21 29.80 -32.83
CA THR A 372 29.95 30.92 -33.73
C THR A 372 30.26 30.48 -35.16
N ALA A 373 29.22 30.22 -35.95
CA ALA A 373 29.37 30.04 -37.39
C ALA A 373 29.72 31.40 -38.02
N GLU A 374 30.90 31.49 -38.62
CA GLU A 374 31.35 32.65 -39.39
C GLU A 374 30.51 32.75 -40.68
N VAL A 375 29.65 33.77 -40.76
CA VAL A 375 28.81 34.04 -41.93
C VAL A 375 29.63 34.82 -42.96
N THR A 376 29.97 34.16 -44.07
CA THR A 376 30.56 34.78 -45.26
C THR A 376 29.55 35.73 -45.92
N ALA A 377 29.94 36.99 -46.07
CA ALA A 377 29.13 38.06 -46.65
C ALA A 377 28.61 37.72 -48.06
N THR A 378 27.29 37.87 -48.26
CA THR A 378 26.64 37.91 -49.57
C THR A 378 25.89 39.23 -49.71
N THR A 379 26.05 39.86 -50.87
CA THR A 379 25.68 41.23 -51.21
C THR A 379 24.18 41.53 -51.19
N GLU A 380 23.88 42.72 -50.67
CA GLU A 380 22.61 43.45 -50.58
C GLU A 380 21.98 43.79 -51.94
N PRO A 381 20.63 43.85 -52.02
CA PRO A 381 19.97 44.83 -52.86
C PRO A 381 19.08 45.79 -52.04
N THR A 382 19.23 47.05 -52.42
CA THR A 382 18.61 48.29 -51.97
C THR A 382 17.09 48.23 -51.84
N ARG A 383 16.53 48.80 -50.75
CA ARG A 383 15.12 49.20 -50.68
C ARG A 383 14.93 50.61 -50.15
N SER A 384 14.20 51.40 -50.93
CA SER A 384 13.95 52.83 -50.79
C SER A 384 13.19 53.22 -49.52
N THR A 385 13.62 54.35 -48.95
CA THR A 385 12.95 55.13 -47.91
C THR A 385 11.71 55.84 -48.43
N SER A 386 10.59 55.74 -47.71
CA SER A 386 9.48 56.71 -47.81
C SER A 386 9.15 57.22 -46.41
N SER A 387 9.18 58.55 -46.29
CA SER A 387 9.00 59.36 -45.08
C SER A 387 7.55 59.85 -45.01
N VAL A 388 6.93 59.83 -43.83
CA VAL A 388 5.77 60.68 -43.50
C VAL A 388 5.86 61.13 -42.04
N GLU A 389 5.70 62.44 -41.88
CA GLU A 389 5.88 63.24 -40.67
C GLU A 389 4.76 63.13 -39.63
N ILE A 390 5.15 63.53 -38.41
CA ILE A 390 4.39 63.79 -37.19
C ILE A 390 3.44 65.00 -37.37
N PRO A 391 2.43 65.21 -36.50
CA PRO A 391 2.66 66.22 -35.46
C PRO A 391 2.11 65.87 -34.08
N ALA A 392 2.80 66.42 -33.08
CA ALA A 392 2.50 66.37 -31.66
C ALA A 392 1.40 67.37 -31.24
N VAL A 393 1.06 67.32 -29.93
CA VAL A 393 0.63 68.43 -29.03
C VAL A 393 -0.72 68.15 -28.33
N VAL A 394 -0.72 67.75 -27.05
CA VAL A 394 -0.95 68.60 -25.84
C VAL A 394 -0.88 67.77 -24.54
N THR A 395 -0.22 68.35 -23.53
CA THR A 395 -0.31 68.09 -22.06
C THR A 395 -1.11 69.26 -21.44
N PRO A 396 -1.40 69.36 -20.11
CA PRO A 396 -1.41 68.40 -18.99
C PRO A 396 -2.73 68.47 -18.16
N THR A 397 -2.92 67.62 -17.15
CA THR A 397 -3.46 67.97 -15.80
C THR A 397 -3.37 66.75 -14.86
N GLU A 398 -2.83 67.01 -13.69
CA GLU A 398 -2.47 66.11 -12.58
C GLU A 398 -3.68 65.39 -11.95
N GLU A 399 -3.50 64.17 -11.44
CA GLU A 399 -3.55 63.91 -9.98
C GLU A 399 -2.96 62.52 -9.61
N SER A 400 -1.80 62.58 -8.96
CA SER A 400 -1.31 61.73 -7.86
C SER A 400 -1.75 60.25 -7.76
N GLY A 401 -0.79 59.35 -7.99
CA GLY A 401 -0.83 57.95 -7.56
C GLY A 401 0.53 57.30 -7.78
N VAL A 402 1.33 57.22 -6.70
CA VAL A 402 2.70 56.69 -6.63
C VAL A 402 2.89 55.36 -7.37
N GLU A 403 3.70 55.37 -8.44
CA GLU A 403 4.34 54.17 -9.02
C GLU A 403 5.70 53.95 -8.37
N VAL A 404 5.91 52.77 -7.78
CA VAL A 404 7.24 52.25 -7.47
C VAL A 404 7.57 51.20 -8.51
N VAL A 405 8.61 51.51 -9.27
CA VAL A 405 9.33 50.69 -10.23
C VAL A 405 9.72 49.34 -9.62
N GLY A 406 9.48 48.24 -10.34
CA GLY A 406 9.94 46.91 -9.95
C GLY A 406 9.57 45.80 -10.93
N ASP A 407 10.10 45.85 -12.15
CA ASP A 407 9.98 44.79 -13.17
C ASP A 407 10.56 43.43 -12.70
N GLY A 408 11.39 43.42 -11.65
CA GLY A 408 11.91 42.22 -11.01
C GLY A 408 11.04 41.64 -9.87
N VAL A 409 9.91 42.25 -9.53
CA VAL A 409 9.02 41.80 -8.43
C VAL A 409 7.84 40.99 -8.96
N VAL A 410 7.42 41.21 -10.21
CA VAL A 410 6.28 40.54 -10.83
C VAL A 410 6.55 39.05 -11.10
N ALA A 411 7.69 38.68 -11.70
CA ALA A 411 8.04 37.28 -11.95
C ALA A 411 8.14 36.43 -10.67
N ALA A 412 8.57 37.03 -9.54
CA ALA A 412 8.73 36.34 -8.27
C ALA A 412 7.41 36.13 -7.48
N CYS A 413 6.28 36.68 -7.97
CA CYS A 413 4.97 36.55 -7.30
C CYS A 413 3.89 35.85 -8.15
N LEU A 414 4.20 35.47 -9.39
CA LEU A 414 3.34 34.64 -10.21
C LEU A 414 3.43 33.18 -9.74
N ASP A 415 2.28 32.54 -9.57
CA ASP A 415 2.18 31.16 -9.13
C ASP A 415 0.96 30.52 -9.78
N SER A 416 0.99 29.20 -9.96
CA SER A 416 -0.13 28.44 -10.54
C SER A 416 -0.22 27.07 -9.89
N ALA A 417 -1.44 26.63 -9.61
CA ALA A 417 -1.71 25.32 -9.05
C ALA A 417 -2.71 24.57 -9.92
N TYR A 418 -2.41 23.33 -10.26
CA TYR A 418 -3.38 22.39 -10.81
C TYR A 418 -4.42 22.03 -9.73
N VAL A 419 -5.69 21.94 -10.12
CA VAL A 419 -6.80 21.57 -9.23
C VAL A 419 -7.38 20.22 -9.61
N ALA A 420 -7.73 20.03 -10.90
CA ALA A 420 -8.35 18.80 -11.38
C ALA A 420 -8.33 18.70 -12.91
N ASP A 421 -8.43 17.47 -13.42
CA ASP A 421 -8.88 17.21 -14.79
C ASP A 421 -10.40 17.35 -14.85
N VAL A 422 -10.90 18.14 -15.82
CA VAL A 422 -12.33 18.43 -15.97
C VAL A 422 -12.99 17.49 -16.98
N THR A 423 -12.32 17.19 -18.10
CA THR A 423 -12.91 16.38 -19.18
C THR A 423 -12.29 15.00 -19.32
N VAL A 424 -10.95 14.95 -19.43
CA VAL A 424 -10.21 13.72 -19.74
C VAL A 424 -9.29 13.41 -18.56
N PRO A 425 -9.66 12.50 -17.65
CA PRO A 425 -8.79 12.03 -16.57
C PRO A 425 -7.54 11.33 -17.10
N ASP A 426 -6.52 11.22 -16.27
CA ASP A 426 -5.32 10.46 -16.60
C ASP A 426 -5.65 8.98 -16.86
N ASN A 427 -4.96 8.38 -17.84
CA ASN A 427 -5.18 7.03 -18.36
C ASN A 427 -6.54 6.80 -19.06
N THR A 428 -7.20 7.86 -19.57
CA THR A 428 -8.36 7.71 -20.47
C THR A 428 -7.94 7.03 -21.78
N GLN A 429 -8.66 5.97 -22.15
CA GLN A 429 -8.45 5.26 -23.41
C GLN A 429 -9.19 5.96 -24.55
N PHE A 430 -8.47 6.21 -25.65
CA PHE A 430 -8.99 6.73 -26.90
C PHE A 430 -8.72 5.75 -28.05
N ASP A 431 -9.58 5.76 -29.07
CA ASP A 431 -9.28 5.10 -30.33
C ASP A 431 -8.11 5.82 -31.04
N ASN A 432 -7.29 5.07 -31.79
CA ASN A 432 -6.16 5.67 -32.50
C ASN A 432 -6.64 6.76 -33.48
N GLY A 433 -6.10 7.98 -33.33
CA GLY A 433 -6.50 9.13 -34.13
C GLY A 433 -7.79 9.83 -33.67
N GLU A 434 -8.38 9.45 -32.54
CA GLU A 434 -9.54 10.14 -31.97
C GLU A 434 -9.16 11.55 -31.48
N GLU A 435 -10.01 12.53 -31.80
CA GLU A 435 -9.86 13.93 -31.36
C GLU A 435 -10.60 14.13 -30.04
N PHE A 436 -9.97 14.82 -29.09
CA PHE A 436 -10.53 15.08 -27.77
C PHE A 436 -10.11 16.45 -27.22
N ASP A 437 -10.94 16.98 -26.32
CA ASP A 437 -10.65 18.23 -25.60
C ASP A 437 -10.17 17.90 -24.19
N LYS A 438 -8.91 18.22 -23.89
CA LYS A 438 -8.36 18.12 -22.53
C LYS A 438 -8.57 19.46 -21.83
N THR A 439 -9.39 19.46 -20.78
CA THR A 439 -9.65 20.63 -19.94
C THR A 439 -9.07 20.42 -18.55
N TRP A 440 -8.20 21.33 -18.13
CA TRP A 440 -7.68 21.38 -16.77
C TRP A 440 -8.31 22.53 -16.00
N LYS A 441 -8.66 22.28 -14.73
CA LYS A 441 -8.97 23.33 -13.77
C LYS A 441 -7.67 23.75 -13.09
N MET A 442 -7.34 25.03 -13.20
CA MET A 442 -6.18 25.64 -12.57
C MET A 442 -6.61 26.77 -11.64
N ARG A 443 -5.78 27.05 -10.64
CA ARG A 443 -5.95 28.14 -9.69
C ARG A 443 -4.71 29.02 -9.67
N ASN A 444 -4.89 30.32 -9.45
CA ASN A 444 -3.82 31.21 -9.05
C ASN A 444 -3.71 31.27 -7.51
N PRO A 445 -2.80 30.52 -6.86
CA PRO A 445 -2.60 30.60 -5.41
C PRO A 445 -1.76 31.83 -4.99
N GLY A 446 -1.12 32.50 -5.95
CA GLY A 446 -0.17 33.57 -5.72
C GLY A 446 -0.83 34.92 -5.35
N PRO A 447 -0.06 35.86 -4.80
CA PRO A 447 -0.55 37.18 -4.40
C PRO A 447 -0.74 38.15 -5.59
N CYS A 448 -0.23 37.82 -6.77
CA CYS A 448 -0.31 38.63 -7.99
C CYS A 448 -1.29 38.03 -9.00
N ALA A 449 -2.00 38.88 -9.75
CA ALA A 449 -2.79 38.40 -10.88
C ALA A 449 -1.89 37.87 -11.99
N TRP A 450 -2.31 36.81 -12.70
CA TRP A 450 -1.65 36.44 -13.94
C TRP A 450 -1.75 37.58 -14.96
N PRO A 451 -0.68 37.87 -15.72
CA PRO A 451 -0.72 38.92 -16.74
C PRO A 451 -1.62 38.59 -17.93
N ASP A 452 -1.98 39.60 -18.72
CA ASP A 452 -2.88 39.46 -19.87
C ASP A 452 -2.34 38.55 -20.97
N ASP A 453 -1.02 38.40 -21.06
CA ASP A 453 -0.28 37.59 -22.03
C ASP A 453 0.01 36.16 -21.55
N THR A 454 -0.64 35.72 -20.46
CA THR A 454 -0.47 34.35 -19.93
C THR A 454 -1.01 33.32 -20.92
N VAL A 455 -0.19 32.32 -21.23
CA VAL A 455 -0.53 31.18 -22.09
C VAL A 455 -0.24 29.86 -21.39
N LEU A 456 -0.95 28.81 -21.76
CA LEU A 456 -0.58 27.43 -21.43
C LEU A 456 0.23 26.88 -22.60
N ALA A 457 1.51 26.59 -22.39
CA ALA A 457 2.44 26.15 -23.41
C ALA A 457 2.83 24.68 -23.24
N PHE A 458 2.98 23.96 -24.34
CA PHE A 458 3.55 22.62 -24.34
C PHE A 458 5.02 22.69 -23.89
N SER A 459 5.40 21.79 -22.98
CA SER A 459 6.72 21.76 -22.37
C SER A 459 7.54 20.57 -22.85
N SER A 460 7.00 19.35 -22.74
CA SER A 460 7.70 18.12 -23.14
C SER A 460 6.75 16.92 -23.28
N GLY A 461 7.25 15.82 -23.86
CA GLY A 461 6.48 14.58 -24.06
C GLY A 461 5.81 14.52 -25.43
N ASP A 462 4.57 14.06 -25.47
CA ASP A 462 3.76 13.90 -26.68
C ASP A 462 2.76 15.04 -26.81
N GLN A 463 2.94 15.86 -27.85
CA GLN A 463 2.10 17.04 -28.09
C GLN A 463 0.70 16.68 -28.62
N MET A 464 0.51 15.46 -29.16
CA MET A 464 -0.80 14.93 -29.59
C MET A 464 -1.56 15.89 -30.54
N ASP A 465 -0.87 16.38 -31.57
CA ASP A 465 -1.34 17.39 -32.55
C ASP A 465 -1.87 18.70 -31.95
N ALA A 466 -1.62 18.97 -30.67
CA ALA A 466 -1.99 20.22 -30.01
C ALA A 466 -1.10 21.39 -30.50
N PRO A 467 -1.57 22.65 -30.40
CA PRO A 467 -0.73 23.82 -30.68
C PRO A 467 0.42 23.95 -29.67
N ASP A 468 1.46 24.74 -29.99
CA ASP A 468 2.57 24.99 -29.06
C ASP A 468 2.14 25.74 -27.78
N SER A 469 1.05 26.51 -27.87
CA SER A 469 0.43 27.18 -26.74
C SER A 469 -1.04 27.53 -27.00
N VAL A 470 -1.79 27.75 -25.91
CA VAL A 470 -3.18 28.24 -25.91
C VAL A 470 -3.29 29.46 -25.00
N GLU A 471 -4.00 30.49 -25.44
CA GLU A 471 -4.23 31.71 -24.66
C GLU A 471 -5.07 31.41 -23.41
N VAL A 472 -4.63 31.91 -22.25
CA VAL A 472 -5.34 31.80 -20.96
C VAL A 472 -5.81 33.17 -20.50
N GLY A 473 -4.93 34.16 -20.57
CA GLY A 473 -5.22 35.53 -20.14
C GLY A 473 -5.12 35.72 -18.62
N PRO A 474 -5.57 36.88 -18.10
CA PRO A 474 -5.32 37.26 -16.72
C PRO A 474 -6.23 36.49 -15.75
N LEU A 475 -5.68 36.15 -14.58
CA LEU A 475 -6.43 35.49 -13.50
C LEU A 475 -6.09 36.11 -12.16
N ALA A 476 -7.10 36.62 -11.47
CA ALA A 476 -6.92 37.23 -10.15
C ALA A 476 -6.43 36.23 -9.09
N PRO A 477 -5.73 36.70 -8.03
CA PRO A 477 -5.37 35.87 -6.88
C PRO A 477 -6.55 35.08 -6.32
N SER A 478 -6.30 33.82 -5.96
CA SER A 478 -7.26 32.84 -5.46
C SER A 478 -8.41 32.46 -6.42
N ALA A 479 -8.45 33.01 -7.65
CA ALA A 479 -9.43 32.61 -8.64
C ALA A 479 -9.03 31.31 -9.37
N GLU A 480 -10.02 30.65 -9.95
CA GLU A 480 -9.87 29.43 -10.74
C GLU A 480 -10.31 29.65 -12.18
N VAL A 481 -9.71 28.91 -13.11
CA VAL A 481 -10.02 28.93 -14.53
C VAL A 481 -9.95 27.51 -15.11
N ASP A 482 -10.83 27.22 -16.07
CA ASP A 482 -10.80 26.00 -16.85
C ASP A 482 -10.13 26.31 -18.20
N ILE A 483 -9.03 25.62 -18.51
CA ILE A 483 -8.23 25.81 -19.72
C ILE A 483 -8.37 24.56 -20.57
N THR A 484 -8.84 24.73 -21.81
CA THR A 484 -9.08 23.63 -22.75
C THR A 484 -8.06 23.64 -23.87
N VAL A 485 -7.46 22.48 -24.14
CA VAL A 485 -6.58 22.24 -25.28
C VAL A 485 -7.18 21.13 -26.14
N HIS A 486 -7.32 21.40 -27.43
CA HIS A 486 -7.76 20.41 -28.41
C HIS A 486 -6.58 19.52 -28.82
N MET A 487 -6.77 18.21 -28.73
CA MET A 487 -5.73 17.19 -28.93
C MET A 487 -6.24 16.03 -29.77
N LYS A 488 -5.32 15.22 -30.28
CA LYS A 488 -5.60 14.01 -31.04
C LYS A 488 -4.72 12.85 -30.61
N ALA A 489 -5.36 11.73 -30.31
CA ALA A 489 -4.67 10.49 -29.94
C ALA A 489 -3.73 10.04 -31.08
N PRO A 490 -2.47 9.66 -30.78
CA PRO A 490 -1.55 9.19 -31.81
C PRO A 490 -2.06 7.96 -32.58
N ALA A 491 -1.54 7.78 -33.81
CA ALA A 491 -1.97 6.70 -34.69
C ALA A 491 -1.44 5.31 -34.27
N ASP A 492 -0.31 5.29 -33.57
CA ASP A 492 0.28 4.07 -33.02
C ASP A 492 -0.28 3.78 -31.62
N PRO A 493 -0.52 2.52 -31.26
CA PRO A 493 -0.97 2.18 -29.91
C PRO A 493 0.18 2.35 -28.91
N GLY A 494 -0.09 3.00 -27.77
CA GLY A 494 0.92 3.26 -26.74
C GLY A 494 0.36 4.08 -25.57
N LEU A 495 1.19 4.28 -24.56
CA LEU A 495 0.93 5.26 -23.51
C LEU A 495 1.63 6.56 -23.90
N TYR A 496 0.86 7.64 -23.98
CA TYR A 496 1.34 8.96 -24.40
C TYR A 496 1.16 9.97 -23.27
N THR A 497 2.11 10.89 -23.12
CA THR A 497 2.07 11.88 -22.03
C THR A 497 2.57 13.23 -22.54
N GLY A 498 1.72 14.25 -22.48
CA GLY A 498 2.09 15.63 -22.77
C GLY A 498 2.15 16.48 -21.49
N LEU A 499 3.28 17.13 -21.23
CA LEU A 499 3.49 18.05 -20.12
C LEU A 499 3.27 19.49 -20.60
N TRP A 500 2.47 20.25 -19.85
CA TRP A 500 2.09 21.64 -20.17
C TRP A 500 2.39 22.55 -18.99
N GLN A 501 2.79 23.79 -19.28
CA GLN A 501 3.17 24.77 -18.28
C GLN A 501 2.63 26.15 -18.63
N LEU A 502 2.15 26.91 -17.64
CA LEU A 502 1.81 28.31 -17.85
C LEU A 502 3.08 29.15 -18.03
N LYS A 503 3.03 30.06 -19.00
CA LYS A 503 4.14 30.97 -19.35
C LYS A 503 3.63 32.38 -19.60
N THR A 504 4.50 33.36 -19.39
CA THR A 504 4.28 34.76 -19.77
C THR A 504 5.27 35.13 -20.87
N SER A 505 5.18 36.33 -21.46
CA SER A 505 6.16 36.77 -22.46
C SER A 505 7.59 36.88 -21.92
N ASP A 506 7.76 36.98 -20.60
CA ASP A 506 9.06 37.01 -19.92
C ASP A 506 9.61 35.61 -19.59
N GLY A 507 8.89 34.54 -19.94
CA GLY A 507 9.26 33.13 -19.70
C GLY A 507 8.42 32.48 -18.63
#